data_AF-A0A9W4XQT6-F1
#
_entry.id   AF-A0A9W4XQT6-F1
#
_cell.length_a   1.000
_cell.length_b   1.000
_cell.length_c   1.000
_cell.angle_alpha   90.00
_cell.angle_beta   90.00
_cell.angle_gamma   90.00
#
_symmetry.space_group_name_H-M   'P 1'
#
loop_
_entity.id
_entity.type
_entity.pdbx_description
1 polymer ?
#
loop_
_entity_poly.entity_id
_entity_poly.type
_entity_poly.pdbx_seq_one_letter_code
_entity_poly.pdbx_strand_id
1 'polypeptide(L)'
;MRATFFISALVSASAVSALPTILSSRGEYCDKSPSDGRAATIFKQQDFQGDNVAADFQPVPVTYGSCFSMNNFYGNWASTTRSLIVNDGFKCEFYTDATCTSAPLCLTGQGEQNVQHTLPEGFDGNIQSVQCNAV
;
A
#
# COMPACT_ATOMS: atom_id res chain seq x y z
N MET A 1 22.22 -6.86 -69.55
CA MET A 1 21.90 -7.30 -68.18
C MET A 1 21.60 -6.05 -67.37
N ARG A 2 20.37 -5.91 -66.86
CA ARG A 2 19.89 -4.76 -66.07
C ARG A 2 20.21 -5.00 -64.59
N ALA A 3 20.80 -4.04 -63.91
CA ALA A 3 20.92 -4.04 -62.46
C ALA A 3 20.43 -2.69 -61.91
N THR A 4 19.26 -2.74 -61.27
CA THR A 4 18.59 -1.62 -60.63
C THR A 4 19.15 -1.46 -59.23
N PHE A 5 19.71 -0.29 -58.90
CA PHE A 5 20.15 0.03 -57.54
C PHE A 5 18.98 0.63 -56.75
N PHE A 6 18.65 0.00 -55.63
CA PHE A 6 17.64 0.49 -54.68
C PHE A 6 18.26 1.50 -53.71
N ILE A 7 17.58 2.63 -53.55
CA ILE A 7 17.88 3.70 -52.58
C ILE A 7 17.15 3.36 -51.28
N SER A 8 17.87 3.23 -50.17
CA SER A 8 17.28 3.09 -48.83
C SER A 8 17.52 4.38 -48.03
N ALA A 9 16.44 5.11 -47.74
CA ALA A 9 16.45 6.29 -46.89
C ALA A 9 16.39 5.85 -45.42
N LEU A 10 17.34 6.31 -44.60
CA LEU A 10 17.32 6.17 -43.15
C LEU A 10 16.43 7.27 -42.56
N VAL A 11 15.28 6.87 -42.00
CA VAL A 11 14.41 7.75 -41.24
C VAL A 11 14.90 7.73 -39.78
N SER A 12 15.47 8.85 -39.34
CA SER A 12 15.87 9.07 -37.95
C SER A 12 14.63 9.16 -37.05
N ALA A 13 14.41 8.14 -36.21
CA ALA A 13 13.40 8.18 -35.16
C ALA A 13 13.95 8.97 -33.96
N SER A 14 13.42 10.17 -33.74
CA SER A 14 13.61 10.93 -32.51
C SER A 14 12.89 10.20 -31.36
N ALA A 15 13.66 9.60 -30.45
CA ALA A 15 13.15 9.04 -29.21
C ALA A 15 12.67 10.20 -28.31
N VAL A 16 11.36 10.41 -28.27
CA VAL A 16 10.73 11.26 -27.25
C VAL A 16 10.77 10.48 -25.95
N SER A 17 11.70 10.85 -25.06
CA SER A 17 11.74 10.38 -23.69
C SER A 17 10.50 10.91 -22.97
N ALA A 18 9.41 10.16 -23.01
CA ALA A 18 8.25 10.41 -22.15
C ALA A 18 8.69 10.16 -20.71
N LEU A 19 8.76 11.24 -19.93
CA LEU A 19 8.84 11.16 -18.46
C LEU A 19 7.69 10.25 -17.97
N PRO A 20 7.95 9.26 -17.12
CA PRO A 20 6.87 8.49 -16.53
C PRO A 20 6.07 9.41 -15.60
N THR A 21 4.83 9.69 -16.00
CA THR A 21 3.90 10.49 -15.23
C THR A 21 3.50 9.74 -13.95
N ILE A 22 4.00 10.17 -12.80
CA ILE A 22 3.66 9.67 -11.46
C ILE A 22 2.25 10.16 -11.03
N LEU A 23 1.26 10.06 -11.93
CA LEU A 23 -0.15 10.40 -11.65
C LEU A 23 -1.04 9.15 -11.58
N SER A 24 -0.57 8.00 -12.06
CA SER A 24 -1.36 6.77 -12.06
C SER A 24 -1.46 6.13 -10.67
N SER A 25 -0.44 6.28 -9.80
CA SER A 25 -0.44 5.66 -8.47
C SER A 25 -1.48 6.29 -7.54
N ARG A 26 -1.68 7.61 -7.62
CA ARG A 26 -2.63 8.33 -6.75
C ARG A 26 -4.08 7.89 -6.91
N GLY A 27 -4.51 7.59 -8.14
CA GLY A 27 -5.87 7.09 -8.38
C GLY A 27 -6.07 5.70 -7.79
N GLU A 28 -5.14 4.78 -8.07
CA GLU A 28 -5.30 3.36 -7.74
C GLU A 28 -5.38 3.07 -6.23
N TYR A 29 -4.58 3.76 -5.41
CA TYR A 29 -4.66 3.54 -3.96
C TYR A 29 -5.79 4.32 -3.29
N CYS A 30 -6.23 5.46 -3.83
CA CYS A 30 -7.40 6.18 -3.30
C CYS A 30 -8.66 5.33 -3.42
N ASP A 31 -8.77 4.52 -4.48
CA ASP A 31 -9.87 3.57 -4.65
C ASP A 31 -9.81 2.42 -3.62
N LYS A 32 -8.60 1.96 -3.29
CA LYS A 32 -8.36 0.85 -2.33
C LYS A 32 -8.44 1.28 -0.86
N SER A 33 -8.05 2.53 -0.55
CA SER A 33 -8.13 3.14 0.79
C SER A 33 -8.85 4.49 0.73
N PRO A 34 -10.17 4.48 0.47
CA PRO A 34 -10.96 5.70 0.49
C PRO A 34 -11.06 6.29 1.89
N SER A 35 -11.32 7.60 1.98
CA SER A 35 -11.65 8.29 3.24
C SER A 35 -13.09 8.00 3.68
N ASP A 36 -13.42 6.72 3.89
CA ASP A 36 -14.77 6.24 4.21
C ASP A 36 -15.01 5.98 5.71
N GLY A 37 -14.09 6.45 6.56
CA GLY A 37 -14.16 6.30 8.02
C GLY A 37 -13.36 5.14 8.58
N ARG A 38 -12.72 4.30 7.75
CA ARG A 38 -11.69 3.36 8.22
C ARG A 38 -10.42 4.12 8.62
N ALA A 39 -9.70 3.61 9.63
CA ALA A 39 -8.46 4.24 10.10
C ALA A 39 -7.26 3.93 9.21
N ALA A 40 -7.19 2.70 8.69
CA ALA A 40 -6.14 2.27 7.77
C ALA A 40 -6.64 1.22 6.78
N THR A 41 -5.84 0.93 5.77
CA THR A 41 -6.00 -0.23 4.87
C THR A 41 -4.68 -0.98 4.81
N ILE A 42 -4.71 -2.30 4.98
CA ILE A 42 -3.53 -3.18 4.94
C ILE A 42 -3.58 -4.08 3.71
N PHE A 43 -2.41 -4.40 3.14
CA PHE A 43 -2.28 -5.18 1.92
C PHE A 43 -1.27 -6.31 2.09
N LYS A 44 -1.52 -7.45 1.44
CA LYS A 44 -0.62 -8.62 1.48
C LYS A 44 0.60 -8.51 0.58
N GLN A 45 0.60 -7.58 -0.36
CA GLN A 45 1.71 -7.34 -1.27
C GLN A 45 2.31 -5.96 -1.03
N GLN A 46 3.56 -5.78 -1.43
CA GLN A 46 4.17 -4.46 -1.50
C GLN A 46 3.49 -3.63 -2.61
N ASP A 47 3.67 -2.32 -2.56
CA ASP A 47 3.15 -1.38 -3.56
C ASP A 47 1.63 -1.46 -3.79
N PHE A 48 0.87 -1.88 -2.78
CA PHE A 48 -0.58 -2.04 -2.83
C PHE A 48 -1.06 -2.98 -3.94
N GLN A 49 -0.19 -3.90 -4.37
CA GLN A 49 -0.49 -4.89 -5.39
C GLN A 49 -1.54 -5.89 -4.88
N GLY A 50 -2.31 -6.47 -5.80
CA GLY A 50 -3.41 -7.38 -5.52
C GLY A 50 -4.58 -7.14 -6.46
N ASP A 51 -5.33 -8.20 -6.78
CA ASP A 51 -6.34 -8.20 -7.85
C ASP A 51 -7.66 -7.51 -7.45
N ASN A 52 -7.60 -6.60 -6.46
CA ASN A 52 -8.77 -5.99 -5.81
C ASN A 52 -9.77 -7.02 -5.22
N VAL A 53 -9.32 -8.24 -4.96
CA VAL A 53 -10.13 -9.23 -4.24
C VAL A 53 -10.02 -8.96 -2.74
N ALA A 54 -11.11 -9.13 -2.00
CA ALA A 54 -11.14 -8.97 -0.54
C ALA A 54 -10.12 -9.86 0.22
N ALA A 55 -9.50 -10.82 -0.48
CA ALA A 55 -8.43 -11.64 0.05
C ALA A 55 -7.07 -10.91 0.16
N ASP A 56 -6.86 -9.83 -0.60
CA ASP A 56 -5.54 -9.19 -0.78
C ASP A 56 -5.37 -7.88 0.00
N PHE A 57 -6.47 -7.28 0.44
CA PHE A 57 -6.49 -6.10 1.32
C PHE A 57 -7.61 -6.19 2.36
N GLN A 58 -7.41 -5.53 3.51
CA GLN A 58 -8.43 -5.41 4.56
C GLN A 58 -8.49 -3.98 5.09
N PRO A 59 -9.70 -3.44 5.33
CA PRO A 59 -9.84 -2.21 6.09
C PRO A 59 -9.45 -2.46 7.55
N VAL A 60 -8.90 -1.47 8.23
CA VAL A 60 -8.68 -1.48 9.68
C VAL A 60 -9.59 -0.42 10.30
N PRO A 61 -10.50 -0.80 11.22
CA PRO A 61 -11.40 0.15 11.87
C PRO A 61 -10.65 1.00 12.90
N VAL A 62 -11.30 2.07 13.35
CA VAL A 62 -10.89 2.77 14.58
C VAL A 62 -11.11 1.83 15.76
N THR A 63 -10.09 1.66 16.60
CA THR A 63 -10.13 0.73 17.74
C THR A 63 -10.21 1.46 19.09
N TYR A 64 -10.07 2.78 19.10
CA TYR A 64 -10.06 3.62 20.30
C TYR A 64 -9.03 3.15 21.34
N GLY A 65 -7.84 2.73 20.86
CA GLY A 65 -6.76 2.23 21.69
C GLY A 65 -6.93 0.78 22.16
N SER A 66 -8.01 0.12 21.77
CA SER A 66 -8.16 -1.33 22.02
C SER A 66 -7.29 -2.11 21.04
N CYS A 67 -6.65 -3.19 21.53
CA CYS A 67 -5.85 -4.06 20.68
C CYS A 67 -6.71 -4.86 19.71
N PHE A 68 -6.45 -4.70 18.41
CA PHE A 68 -7.12 -5.42 17.35
C PHE A 68 -6.20 -6.50 16.79
N SER A 69 -6.44 -7.76 17.16
CA SER A 69 -5.68 -8.91 16.65
C SER A 69 -6.13 -9.27 15.24
N MET A 70 -5.21 -9.18 14.27
CA MET A 70 -5.55 -9.49 12.87
C MET A 70 -6.01 -10.93 12.70
N ASN A 71 -5.45 -11.88 13.47
CA ASN A 71 -5.88 -13.27 13.36
C ASN A 71 -7.30 -13.50 13.85
N ASN A 72 -7.70 -12.83 14.93
CA ASN A 72 -9.01 -13.02 15.53
C ASN A 72 -10.13 -12.41 14.68
N PHE A 73 -9.86 -11.27 14.03
CA PHE A 73 -10.86 -10.54 13.26
C PHE A 73 -10.84 -10.88 11.76
N TYR A 74 -9.66 -11.17 11.20
CA TYR A 74 -9.48 -11.41 9.76
C TYR A 74 -8.96 -12.81 9.43
N GLY A 75 -8.76 -13.69 10.41
CA GLY A 75 -8.26 -15.05 10.17
C GLY A 75 -6.82 -15.04 9.70
N ASN A 76 -6.52 -15.59 8.52
CA ASN A 76 -5.15 -15.78 8.00
C ASN A 76 -4.44 -14.48 7.54
N TRP A 77 -4.59 -13.40 8.31
CA TRP A 77 -4.04 -12.07 8.05
C TRP A 77 -2.93 -11.68 9.02
N ALA A 78 -2.73 -12.44 10.09
CA ALA A 78 -1.52 -12.28 10.91
C ALA A 78 -0.29 -12.60 10.08
N SER A 79 0.73 -11.75 10.17
CA SER A 79 2.01 -11.91 9.46
C SER A 79 1.87 -11.97 7.94
N THR A 80 0.90 -11.25 7.37
CA THR A 80 0.76 -11.15 5.90
C THR A 80 0.91 -9.74 5.36
N THR A 81 0.79 -8.71 6.20
CA THR A 81 0.82 -7.32 5.72
C THR A 81 2.21 -6.92 5.22
N ARG A 82 2.28 -6.40 4.00
CA ARG A 82 3.53 -5.98 3.32
C ARG A 82 3.54 -4.51 2.89
N SER A 83 2.36 -3.92 2.74
CA SER A 83 2.17 -2.48 2.53
C SER A 83 0.88 -2.04 3.21
N LEU A 84 0.76 -0.75 3.53
CA LEU A 84 -0.41 -0.21 4.20
C LEU A 84 -0.59 1.30 3.97
N ILE A 85 -1.77 1.79 4.27
CA ILE A 85 -2.14 3.20 4.20
C ILE A 85 -2.86 3.55 5.50
N VAL A 86 -2.41 4.59 6.21
CA VAL A 86 -3.16 5.20 7.32
C VAL A 86 -3.89 6.43 6.78
N ASN A 87 -5.19 6.49 6.99
CA ASN A 87 -6.02 7.57 6.49
C ASN A 87 -5.75 8.88 7.27
N ASP A 88 -6.04 10.02 6.63
CA ASP A 88 -5.97 11.33 7.28
C ASP A 88 -6.91 11.40 8.49
N GLY A 89 -6.47 12.06 9.55
CA GLY A 89 -7.18 12.18 10.82
C GLY A 89 -7.06 10.96 11.73
N PHE A 90 -6.15 10.03 11.43
CA PHE A 90 -5.93 8.82 12.23
C PHE A 90 -4.46 8.58 12.57
N LYS A 91 -4.25 8.01 13.76
CA LYS A 91 -2.98 7.45 14.22
C LYS A 91 -3.15 5.97 14.45
N CYS A 92 -2.29 5.16 13.86
CA CYS A 92 -2.24 3.72 14.06
C CYS A 92 -0.88 3.27 14.59
N GLU A 93 -0.92 2.33 15.51
CA GLU A 93 0.23 1.64 16.09
C GLU A 93 0.13 0.17 15.68
N PHE A 94 1.10 -0.30 14.89
CA PHE A 94 1.14 -1.67 14.36
C PHE A 94 2.16 -2.49 15.15
N TYR A 95 1.81 -3.73 15.52
CA TYR A 95 2.63 -4.57 16.39
C TYR A 95 2.92 -5.92 15.75
N THR A 96 4.08 -6.48 16.08
CA THR A 96 4.49 -7.82 15.61
C THR A 96 4.02 -8.94 16.53
N ASP A 97 3.42 -8.62 17.68
CA ASP A 97 2.73 -9.56 18.56
C ASP A 97 1.20 -9.40 18.46
N ALA A 98 0.45 -10.42 18.87
CA ALA A 98 -1.00 -10.42 18.77
C ALA A 98 -1.72 -9.62 19.88
N THR A 99 -0.98 -9.11 20.87
CA THR A 99 -1.51 -8.51 22.11
C THR A 99 -1.19 -7.02 22.27
N CYS A 100 -0.58 -6.40 21.26
CA CYS A 100 -0.17 -5.00 21.26
C CYS A 100 0.75 -4.63 22.44
N THR A 101 1.73 -5.51 22.73
CA THR A 101 2.66 -5.32 23.86
C THR A 101 4.08 -5.03 23.42
N SER A 102 4.44 -5.36 22.19
CA SER A 102 5.76 -5.08 21.63
C SER A 102 5.93 -3.58 21.33
N ALA A 103 7.14 -3.18 20.96
CA ALA A 103 7.35 -1.88 20.36
C ALA A 103 6.53 -1.77 19.06
N PRO A 104 5.72 -0.72 18.87
CA PRO A 104 4.93 -0.54 17.64
C PRO A 104 5.70 0.19 16.54
N LEU A 105 5.24 -0.01 15.31
CA LEU A 105 5.41 0.94 14.21
C LEU A 105 4.28 1.98 14.29
N CYS A 106 4.62 3.20 14.68
CA CYS A 106 3.67 4.30 14.80
C CYS A 106 3.56 5.08 13.49
N LEU A 107 2.35 5.21 12.95
CA LEU A 107 2.07 5.92 11.72
C LEU A 107 0.85 6.82 11.90
N THR A 108 0.95 8.04 11.40
CA THR A 108 -0.11 9.06 11.51
C THR A 108 -0.40 9.65 10.15
N GLY A 109 -1.68 9.67 9.75
CA GLY A 109 -2.16 10.54 8.68
C GLY A 109 -2.60 11.87 9.28
N GLN A 110 -1.87 12.95 9.00
CA GLN A 110 -2.15 14.28 9.53
C GLN A 110 -2.09 15.33 8.41
N GLY A 111 -3.26 15.77 7.95
CA GLY A 111 -3.44 16.64 6.79
C GLY A 111 -3.35 15.90 5.45
N GLU A 112 -2.88 14.64 5.46
CA GLU A 112 -2.85 13.73 4.33
C GLU A 112 -2.70 12.27 4.80
N GLN A 113 -2.93 11.32 3.89
CA GLN A 113 -2.74 9.89 4.17
C GLN A 113 -1.25 9.56 4.36
N ASN A 114 -0.95 8.66 5.28
CA ASN A 114 0.39 8.10 5.43
C ASN A 114 0.48 6.80 4.61
N VAL A 115 1.21 6.85 3.50
CA VAL A 115 1.25 5.79 2.49
C VAL A 115 2.56 5.02 2.63
N GLN A 116 2.46 3.73 2.97
CA GLN A 116 3.61 2.83 3.17
C GLN A 116 3.62 1.76 2.08
N HIS A 117 4.33 2.03 0.99
CA HIS A 117 4.53 1.11 -0.14
C HIS A 117 5.25 -0.18 0.26
N THR A 118 6.17 -0.06 1.22
CA THR A 118 6.92 -1.16 1.82
C THR A 118 6.99 -0.94 3.31
N LEU A 119 7.16 -2.01 4.08
CA LEU A 119 7.35 -1.93 5.52
C LEU A 119 8.82 -2.10 5.91
N PRO A 120 9.25 -1.56 7.06
CA PRO A 120 10.56 -1.87 7.63
C PRO A 120 10.75 -3.39 7.82
N GLU A 121 11.99 -3.87 7.75
CA GLU A 121 12.36 -5.29 7.77
C GLU A 121 11.75 -6.09 8.94
N GLY A 122 11.54 -5.47 10.11
CA GLY A 122 10.91 -6.11 11.27
C GLY A 122 9.37 -6.21 11.20
N PHE A 123 8.73 -5.43 10.34
CA PHE A 123 7.27 -5.36 10.21
C PHE A 123 6.76 -5.97 8.90
N ASP A 124 7.58 -6.02 7.86
CA ASP A 124 7.22 -6.58 6.55
C ASP A 124 6.88 -8.07 6.67
N GLY A 125 5.59 -8.39 6.54
CA GLY A 125 5.06 -9.75 6.71
C GLY A 125 5.04 -10.22 8.17
N ASN A 126 5.11 -9.32 9.14
CA ASN A 126 5.19 -9.68 10.56
C ASN A 126 4.15 -8.99 11.45
N ILE A 127 3.35 -8.06 10.92
CA ILE A 127 2.32 -7.40 11.72
C ILE A 127 1.22 -8.41 12.12
N GLN A 128 0.89 -8.45 13.41
CA GLN A 128 -0.12 -9.36 13.97
C GLN A 128 -1.28 -8.64 14.65
N SER A 129 -1.06 -7.42 15.13
CA SER A 129 -2.12 -6.61 15.73
C SER A 129 -1.93 -5.12 15.46
N VAL A 130 -2.99 -4.36 15.72
CA VAL A 130 -3.02 -2.91 15.46
C VAL A 130 -3.90 -2.20 16.51
N GLN A 131 -3.55 -0.96 16.82
CA GLN A 131 -4.40 -0.03 17.54
C GLN A 131 -4.55 1.24 16.71
N CYS A 132 -5.76 1.74 16.52
CA CYS A 132 -5.99 2.97 15.76
C CYS A 132 -6.91 3.93 16.51
N ASN A 133 -6.57 5.21 16.48
CA ASN A 133 -7.31 6.30 17.10
C ASN A 133 -7.52 7.44 16.11
N ALA A 134 -8.63 8.16 16.23
CA ALA A 134 -8.78 9.47 15.59
C ALA A 134 -7.84 10.48 16.26
N VAL A 135 -7.33 11.44 15.47
CA VAL A 135 -6.38 12.48 15.87
C VAL A 135 -7.04 13.85 15.83
#